data_AF-A0A8J2L7L9-F1
#
_entry.id   AF-A0A8J2L7L9-F1
#
_cell.length_a   1.000
_cell.length_b   1.000
_cell.length_c   1.000
_cell.angle_alpha   90.00
_cell.angle_beta   90.00
_cell.angle_gamma   90.00
#
_symmetry.space_group_name_H-M   'P 1'
#
loop_
_entity.id
_entity.type
_entity.pdbx_description
1 polymer ?
#
loop_
_entity_poly.entity_id
_entity_poly.type
_entity_poly.pdbx_seq_one_letter_code
_entity_poly.pdbx_strand_id
1 'polypeptide(L)'
;MLDKFPQGDYEWVENPELENIDWTSYDGKNDIGYILKVDLGYPETLQDATVDLPLAPEKVVVKVTELSQEQQQDIRNMKMGKSFTGAPRLLLHCGERKDYVLHYKALRYYLQMGMTLKKIICGFKFCEKPYFRDYIQFNIDQRKVAKSESQRSLLKLMNNGIYGKSLQANKNNLIVKFCSSSQQARKLISMNRCADFIPITETLSMVMLTPLTVKLDKPTITGMTVLDLAKVIFYTNYYQRLKPIFGDRITNLYVDTDSSLSIIRDPHNAFWNDIVASRQFFDFSKIPTTHGIFQKYNHIPDLRNENKGVSGLWKIESMDIAELVTI
;
A
#
# COMPACT_ATOMS: atom_id res chain seq x y z
N MET A 1 1.28 -11.52 -3.33
CA MET A 1 1.11 -12.78 -2.57
C MET A 1 1.82 -13.99 -3.20
N LEU A 2 2.86 -13.78 -4.04
CA LEU A 2 3.70 -14.88 -4.57
C LEU A 2 4.93 -15.18 -3.69
N ASP A 3 5.26 -14.28 -2.77
CA ASP A 3 6.38 -14.38 -1.83
C ASP A 3 6.05 -15.31 -0.65
N LYS A 4 7.00 -15.49 0.28
CA LYS A 4 6.80 -16.17 1.55
C LYS A 4 6.07 -15.25 2.55
N PHE A 5 5.24 -15.85 3.38
CA PHE A 5 4.41 -15.17 4.38
C PHE A 5 4.49 -15.87 5.72
N PRO A 6 4.20 -15.17 6.83
CA PRO A 6 4.11 -15.76 8.16
C PRO A 6 3.15 -16.94 8.18
N GLN A 7 3.64 -18.10 8.65
CA GLN A 7 2.84 -19.32 8.81
C GLN A 7 2.58 -19.64 10.28
N GLY A 8 3.61 -19.59 11.13
CA GLY A 8 3.53 -20.10 12.49
C GLY A 8 4.84 -19.96 13.26
N ASP A 9 4.91 -20.62 14.41
CA ASP A 9 6.08 -20.67 15.31
C ASP A 9 6.52 -19.26 15.76
N TYR A 10 5.53 -18.46 16.16
CA TYR A 10 5.75 -17.09 16.63
C TYR A 10 6.43 -17.10 18.00
N GLU A 11 7.60 -16.47 18.07
CA GLU A 11 8.39 -16.39 19.29
C GLU A 11 8.95 -14.98 19.46
N TRP A 12 8.75 -14.38 20.63
CA TRP A 12 9.38 -13.11 20.98
C TRP A 12 10.88 -13.29 21.09
N VAL A 13 11.63 -12.34 20.55
CA VAL A 13 13.09 -12.38 20.53
C VAL A 13 13.63 -11.30 21.46
N GLU A 14 14.63 -11.66 22.26
CA GLU A 14 15.28 -10.70 23.15
C GLU A 14 16.06 -9.65 22.34
N ASN A 15 16.08 -8.41 22.80
CA ASN A 15 16.70 -7.30 22.07
C ASN A 15 18.19 -7.52 21.73
N PRO A 16 19.05 -8.10 22.60
CA PRO A 16 20.45 -8.35 22.25
C PRO A 16 20.60 -9.26 21.02
N GLU A 17 19.72 -10.23 20.83
CA GLU A 17 19.74 -11.10 19.65
C GLU A 17 19.35 -10.33 18.38
N LEU A 18 18.36 -9.43 18.48
CA LEU A 18 17.92 -8.60 17.36
C LEU A 18 18.96 -7.56 16.95
N GLU A 19 19.73 -7.04 17.91
CA GLU A 19 20.82 -6.08 17.66
C GLU A 19 22.04 -6.73 16.99
N ASN A 20 22.23 -8.04 17.16
CA ASN A 20 23.31 -8.79 16.50
C ASN A 20 23.04 -9.11 15.02
N ILE A 21 21.82 -8.83 14.52
CA ILE A 21 21.45 -9.08 13.13
C ILE A 21 21.78 -7.84 12.28
N ASP A 22 22.55 -8.04 11.20
CA ASP A 22 22.69 -7.01 10.17
C ASP A 22 21.42 -6.94 9.30
N TRP A 23 20.53 -6.03 9.68
CA TRP A 23 19.25 -5.81 9.00
C TRP A 23 19.39 -5.24 7.58
N THR A 24 20.56 -4.73 7.18
CA THR A 24 20.80 -4.24 5.81
C THR A 24 21.01 -5.36 4.80
N SER A 25 21.48 -6.53 5.27
CA SER A 25 21.78 -7.71 4.45
C SER A 25 20.90 -8.91 4.75
N TYR A 26 20.14 -8.91 5.85
CA TYR A 26 19.28 -10.04 6.23
C TYR A 26 18.21 -10.36 5.17
N ASP A 27 18.16 -11.62 4.70
CA ASP A 27 17.24 -12.09 3.65
C ASP A 27 16.44 -13.34 4.03
N GLY A 28 16.02 -13.44 5.29
CA GLY A 28 15.13 -14.52 5.72
C GLY A 28 15.82 -15.88 5.79
N LYS A 29 17.04 -15.92 6.36
CA LYS A 29 17.84 -17.15 6.50
C LYS A 29 17.02 -18.24 7.20
N ASN A 30 17.04 -19.44 6.63
CA ASN A 30 16.32 -20.63 7.12
C ASN A 30 14.79 -20.48 7.17
N ASP A 31 14.20 -19.70 6.26
CA ASP A 31 12.75 -19.45 6.23
C ASP A 31 12.24 -18.80 7.54
N ILE A 32 13.10 -18.03 8.20
CA ILE A 32 12.73 -17.27 9.40
C ILE A 32 12.49 -15.82 8.99
N GLY A 33 11.29 -15.32 9.30
CA GLY A 33 10.95 -13.92 9.15
C GLY A 33 10.85 -13.22 10.50
N TYR A 34 10.94 -11.89 10.47
CA TYR A 34 10.79 -11.04 11.64
C TYR A 34 9.79 -9.92 11.38
N ILE A 35 9.06 -9.58 12.44
CA ILE A 35 8.33 -8.33 12.55
C ILE A 35 8.92 -7.57 13.72
N LEU A 36 9.28 -6.33 13.45
CA LEU A 36 10.04 -5.49 14.35
C LEU A 36 9.24 -4.23 14.64
N LYS A 37 9.37 -3.75 15.87
CA LYS A 37 8.96 -2.42 16.28
C LYS A 37 10.25 -1.61 16.49
N VAL A 38 10.44 -0.56 15.70
CA VAL A 38 11.72 0.18 15.63
C VAL A 38 11.50 1.68 15.59
N ASP A 39 12.55 2.41 15.97
CA ASP A 39 12.69 3.83 15.68
C ASP A 39 13.63 4.02 14.47
N LEU A 40 13.19 4.77 13.47
CA LEU A 40 13.96 5.06 12.25
C LEU A 40 14.22 6.56 12.12
N GLY A 41 15.46 6.91 11.82
CA GLY A 41 15.87 8.26 11.43
C GLY A 41 15.77 8.44 9.92
N TYR A 42 15.52 9.70 9.53
CA TYR A 42 15.38 10.12 8.13
C TYR A 42 16.41 11.23 7.84
N PRO A 43 17.63 10.88 7.43
CA PRO A 43 18.71 11.85 7.22
C PRO A 43 18.36 12.88 6.15
N GLU A 44 18.85 14.12 6.29
CA GLU A 44 18.59 15.23 5.34
C GLU A 44 18.92 14.86 3.89
N THR A 45 20.04 14.17 3.66
CA THR A 45 20.44 13.68 2.33
C THR A 45 19.40 12.77 1.68
N LEU A 46 18.66 12.00 2.49
CA LEU A 46 17.56 11.16 2.00
C LEU A 46 16.30 12.00 1.75
N GLN A 47 16.05 13.05 2.54
CA GLN A 47 14.87 13.91 2.39
C GLN A 47 14.84 14.52 0.99
N ASP A 48 15.95 15.10 0.54
CA ASP A 48 16.05 15.70 -0.79
C ASP A 48 15.83 14.68 -1.91
N ALA A 49 16.40 13.48 -1.76
CA ALA A 49 16.31 12.42 -2.76
C ALA A 49 14.90 11.78 -2.86
N THR A 50 14.07 11.94 -1.82
CA THR A 50 12.78 11.24 -1.70
C THR A 50 11.60 12.15 -1.37
N VAL A 51 11.77 13.47 -1.48
CA VAL A 51 10.73 14.46 -1.13
C VAL A 51 9.43 14.27 -1.92
N ASP A 52 9.53 13.77 -3.15
CA ASP A 52 8.41 13.48 -4.05
C ASP A 52 7.67 12.18 -3.73
N LEU A 53 8.33 11.25 -3.02
CA LEU A 53 7.74 9.98 -2.59
C LEU A 53 8.39 9.46 -1.28
N PRO A 54 8.14 10.12 -0.13
CA PRO A 54 8.80 9.77 1.12
C PRO A 54 8.60 8.29 1.52
N LEU A 55 9.61 7.73 2.19
CA LEU A 55 9.60 6.34 2.65
C LEU A 55 8.78 6.14 3.93
N ALA A 56 8.41 4.89 4.19
CA ALA A 56 7.76 4.42 5.42
C ALA A 56 6.53 5.27 5.83
N PRO A 57 5.40 5.23 5.10
CA PRO A 57 4.22 6.02 5.46
C PRO A 57 3.72 5.65 6.86
N GLU A 58 3.26 6.65 7.63
CA GLU A 58 2.69 6.46 8.97
C GLU A 58 1.38 7.21 9.16
N LYS A 59 0.58 6.73 10.11
CA LYS A 59 -0.71 7.33 10.43
C LYS A 59 -0.52 8.39 11.52
N VAL A 60 -0.65 9.66 11.14
CA VAL A 60 -0.41 10.80 12.02
C VAL A 60 -1.60 11.77 12.03
N VAL A 61 -1.73 12.51 13.13
CA VAL A 61 -2.72 13.57 13.28
C VAL A 61 -2.03 14.90 13.01
N VAL A 62 -2.37 15.54 11.90
CA VAL A 62 -1.82 16.85 11.53
C VAL A 62 -2.38 17.92 12.47
N LYS A 63 -1.49 18.70 13.07
CA LYS A 63 -1.84 19.85 13.91
C LYS A 63 -2.06 21.08 13.05
N VAL A 64 -2.91 22.00 13.51
CA VAL A 64 -3.15 23.28 12.81
C VAL A 64 -1.84 24.05 12.57
N THR A 65 -0.89 23.96 13.49
CA THR A 65 0.43 24.61 13.41
C THR A 65 1.32 24.05 12.29
N GLU A 66 1.02 22.86 11.78
CA GLU A 66 1.78 22.20 10.71
C GLU A 66 1.20 22.51 9.32
N LEU A 67 0.07 23.23 9.26
CA LEU A 67 -0.58 23.64 8.03
C LEU A 67 0.05 24.92 7.48
N SER A 68 0.00 25.10 6.16
CA SER A 68 0.44 26.35 5.53
C SER A 68 -0.41 27.53 5.98
N GLN A 69 0.11 28.76 5.88
CA GLN A 69 -0.64 29.96 6.25
C GLN A 69 -1.95 30.10 5.46
N GLU A 70 -1.93 29.72 4.19
CA GLU A 70 -3.12 29.66 3.32
C GLU A 70 -4.12 28.63 3.84
N GLN A 71 -3.70 27.40 4.13
CA GLN A 71 -4.59 26.38 4.70
C GLN A 71 -5.17 26.81 6.06
N GLN A 72 -4.38 27.47 6.90
CA GLN A 72 -4.86 28.05 8.15
C GLN A 72 -5.88 29.17 7.90
N GLN A 73 -5.70 29.98 6.85
CA GLN A 73 -6.65 31.00 6.43
C GLN A 73 -7.94 30.37 5.86
N ASP A 74 -7.83 29.34 5.03
CA ASP A 74 -8.99 28.60 4.49
C ASP A 74 -9.80 27.96 5.61
N ILE A 75 -9.13 27.36 6.60
CA ILE A 75 -9.82 26.84 7.79
C ILE A 75 -10.52 27.96 8.56
N ARG A 76 -9.93 29.16 8.65
CA ARG A 76 -10.59 30.33 9.27
C ARG A 76 -11.81 30.78 8.45
N ASN A 77 -11.71 30.78 7.14
CA ASN A 77 -12.77 31.21 6.23
C ASN A 77 -13.93 30.19 6.13
N MET A 78 -13.61 28.89 6.18
CA MET A 78 -14.57 27.79 6.12
C MET A 78 -15.30 27.54 7.45
N LYS A 79 -14.87 28.17 8.54
CA LYS A 79 -15.40 27.91 9.89
C LYS A 79 -16.81 28.48 10.08
N MET A 80 -17.80 27.66 9.73
CA MET A 80 -19.14 27.57 10.31
C MET A 80 -19.07 27.08 11.78
N GLY A 81 -18.38 27.80 12.67
CA GLY A 81 -18.46 27.62 14.13
C GLY A 81 -17.82 26.37 14.77
N LYS A 82 -17.07 25.52 14.04
CA LYS A 82 -16.39 24.33 14.63
C LYS A 82 -14.87 24.48 14.70
N SER A 83 -14.25 24.09 15.81
CA SER A 83 -12.78 23.99 15.92
C SER A 83 -12.24 22.92 14.97
N PHE A 84 -11.02 23.11 14.44
CA PHE A 84 -10.36 22.07 13.64
C PHE A 84 -10.10 20.85 14.53
N THR A 85 -10.67 19.71 14.15
CA THR A 85 -10.41 18.42 14.80
C THR A 85 -9.53 17.61 13.87
N GLY A 86 -8.26 17.46 14.21
CA GLY A 86 -7.35 16.63 13.44
C GLY A 86 -7.85 15.19 13.41
N ALA A 87 -7.98 14.62 12.22
CA ALA A 87 -8.25 13.20 12.02
C ALA A 87 -6.95 12.50 11.64
N PRO A 88 -6.69 11.28 12.13
CA PRO A 88 -5.47 10.57 11.81
C PRO A 88 -5.50 10.14 10.34
N ARG A 89 -4.52 10.62 9.55
CA ARG A 89 -4.37 10.31 8.13
C ARG A 89 -3.07 9.56 7.88
N LEU A 90 -3.06 8.70 6.88
CA LEU A 90 -1.82 8.09 6.40
C LEU A 90 -1.06 9.15 5.60
N LEU A 91 0.14 9.51 6.06
CA LEU A 91 0.97 10.53 5.42
C LEU A 91 2.31 9.95 4.97
N LEU A 92 2.81 10.51 3.88
CA LEU A 92 4.19 10.40 3.43
C LEU A 92 4.89 11.67 3.89
N HIS A 93 5.91 11.56 4.73
CA HIS A 93 6.71 12.72 5.18
C HIS A 93 8.15 12.30 5.45
N CYS A 94 9.09 13.23 5.32
CA CYS A 94 10.52 12.96 5.52
C CYS A 94 10.96 13.04 6.99
N GLY A 95 10.02 12.90 7.93
CA GLY A 95 10.32 12.94 9.37
C GLY A 95 10.85 11.61 9.90
N GLU A 96 11.19 11.57 11.19
CA GLU A 96 11.52 10.32 11.88
C GLU A 96 10.30 9.42 12.00
N ARG A 97 10.53 8.12 12.24
CA ARG A 97 9.49 7.16 12.60
C ARG A 97 9.76 6.65 14.00
N LYS A 98 8.73 6.73 14.85
CA LYS A 98 8.78 6.22 16.21
C LYS A 98 7.83 5.05 16.34
N ASP A 99 8.21 4.05 17.13
CA ASP A 99 7.36 2.89 17.40
C ASP A 99 6.85 2.19 16.12
N TYR A 100 7.62 2.25 15.02
CA TYR A 100 7.19 1.82 13.69
C TYR A 100 7.23 0.30 13.59
N VAL A 101 6.08 -0.31 13.26
CA VAL A 101 5.95 -1.76 13.11
C VAL A 101 6.05 -2.12 11.64
N LEU A 102 6.99 -2.99 11.29
CA LEU A 102 7.22 -3.41 9.92
C LEU A 102 7.81 -4.81 9.80
N HIS A 103 7.63 -5.38 8.61
CA HIS A 103 8.30 -6.61 8.19
C HIS A 103 9.79 -6.39 7.91
N TYR A 104 10.65 -7.38 8.22
CA TYR A 104 12.10 -7.25 8.04
C TYR A 104 12.53 -6.88 6.60
N LYS A 105 11.83 -7.38 5.58
CA LYS A 105 12.12 -7.02 4.18
C LYS A 105 11.90 -5.53 3.90
N ALA A 106 10.91 -4.92 4.54
CA ALA A 106 10.68 -3.48 4.44
C ALA A 106 11.74 -2.70 5.22
N LEU A 107 12.11 -3.16 6.42
CA LEU A 107 13.21 -2.57 7.18
C LEU A 107 14.50 -2.57 6.34
N ARG A 108 14.89 -3.74 5.81
CA ARG A 108 16.06 -3.88 4.95
C ARG A 108 16.04 -2.87 3.82
N TYR A 109 14.93 -2.79 3.09
CA TYR A 109 14.79 -1.87 1.97
C TYR A 109 14.97 -0.40 2.40
N TYR A 110 14.35 0.01 3.51
CA TYR A 110 14.49 1.36 4.04
C TYR A 110 15.91 1.69 4.46
N LEU A 111 16.62 0.75 5.10
CA LEU A 111 18.03 0.95 5.45
C LEU A 111 18.93 1.01 4.22
N GLN A 112 18.70 0.16 3.22
CA GLN A 112 19.41 0.21 1.94
C GLN A 112 19.18 1.52 1.19
N MET A 113 18.03 2.16 1.38
CA MET A 113 17.75 3.47 0.82
C MET A 113 18.38 4.62 1.61
N GLY A 114 18.92 4.37 2.80
CA GLY A 114 19.62 5.36 3.62
C GLY A 114 18.87 5.81 4.87
N MET A 115 17.74 5.20 5.22
CA MET A 115 17.16 5.41 6.55
C MET A 115 18.10 4.83 7.62
N THR A 116 18.09 5.41 8.82
CA THR A 116 18.97 4.97 9.91
C THR A 116 18.18 4.23 10.97
N LEU A 117 18.62 3.03 11.37
CA LEU A 117 18.02 2.32 12.49
C LEU A 117 18.52 2.94 13.80
N LYS A 118 17.63 3.62 14.54
CA LYS A 118 18.00 4.25 15.81
C LYS A 118 17.91 3.29 16.99
N LYS A 119 16.83 2.50 17.02
CA LYS A 119 16.54 1.60 18.13
C LYS A 119 15.62 0.46 17.68
N ILE A 120 15.89 -0.74 18.17
CA ILE A 120 14.95 -1.85 18.14
C ILE A 120 14.23 -1.88 19.49
N ILE A 121 12.91 -1.76 19.48
CA ILE A 121 12.10 -1.73 20.71
C ILE A 121 11.76 -3.15 21.14
N CYS A 122 11.24 -3.93 20.19
CA CYS A 122 10.98 -5.36 20.33
C CYS A 122 10.75 -5.99 18.95
N GLY A 123 10.76 -7.31 18.90
CA GLY A 123 10.43 -8.06 17.71
C GLY A 123 10.09 -9.51 18.02
N PHE A 124 9.42 -10.16 17.07
CA PHE A 124 9.18 -11.60 17.13
C PHE A 124 9.56 -12.23 15.79
N LYS A 125 10.03 -13.48 15.86
CA LYS A 125 10.36 -14.31 14.71
C LYS A 125 9.24 -15.29 14.41
N PHE A 126 9.20 -15.80 13.18
CA PHE A 126 8.23 -16.78 12.71
C PHE A 126 8.76 -17.56 11.50
N CYS A 127 8.15 -18.71 11.22
CA CYS A 127 8.41 -19.44 9.99
C CYS A 127 7.66 -18.80 8.80
N GLU A 128 8.36 -18.58 7.70
CA GLU A 128 7.85 -18.04 6.44
C GLU A 128 7.68 -19.11 5.37
N LYS A 129 6.49 -19.23 4.77
CA LYS A 129 6.27 -20.12 3.62
C LYS A 129 5.47 -19.47 2.51
N PRO A 130 5.69 -19.87 1.24
CA PRO A 130 4.95 -19.33 0.10
C PRO A 130 3.60 -20.01 -0.09
N TYR A 131 2.80 -20.15 0.97
CA TYR A 131 1.57 -20.98 0.95
C TYR A 131 0.43 -20.42 0.09
N PHE A 132 0.51 -19.17 -0.37
CA PHE A 132 -0.42 -18.62 -1.36
C PHE A 132 0.05 -18.76 -2.81
N ARG A 133 1.32 -19.11 -3.04
CA ARG A 133 1.95 -19.02 -4.37
C ARG A 133 1.18 -19.80 -5.41
N ASP A 134 0.91 -21.08 -5.16
CA ASP A 134 0.29 -21.98 -6.14
C ASP A 134 -1.13 -21.51 -6.51
N TYR A 135 -1.92 -21.10 -5.51
CA TYR A 135 -3.27 -20.58 -5.72
C TYR A 135 -3.27 -19.26 -6.53
N ILE A 136 -2.40 -18.32 -6.16
CA ILE A 136 -2.31 -17.02 -6.83
C ILE A 136 -1.79 -17.19 -8.26
N GLN A 137 -0.80 -18.07 -8.46
CA GLN A 137 -0.24 -18.39 -9.77
C GLN A 137 -1.29 -19.03 -10.67
N PHE A 138 -2.05 -20.01 -10.17
CA PHE A 138 -3.18 -20.60 -10.88
C PHE A 138 -4.17 -19.53 -11.35
N ASN A 139 -4.60 -18.62 -10.47
CA ASN A 139 -5.53 -17.56 -10.84
C ASN A 139 -4.94 -16.57 -11.86
N ILE A 140 -3.64 -16.28 -11.80
CA ILE A 140 -2.95 -15.46 -12.81
C ILE A 140 -2.98 -16.14 -14.18
N ASP A 141 -2.66 -17.43 -14.23
CA ASP A 141 -2.60 -18.17 -15.50
C ASP A 141 -4.00 -18.35 -16.10
N GLN A 142 -5.01 -18.64 -15.28
CA GLN A 142 -6.41 -18.64 -15.72
C GLN A 142 -6.85 -17.25 -16.23
N ARG A 143 -6.37 -16.17 -15.62
CA ARG A 143 -6.71 -14.81 -16.03
C ARG A 143 -6.11 -14.44 -17.39
N LYS A 144 -4.96 -15.00 -17.75
CA LYS A 144 -4.35 -14.82 -19.08
C LYS A 144 -5.16 -15.51 -20.18
N VAL A 145 -5.70 -16.70 -19.91
CA VAL A 145 -6.46 -17.49 -20.90
C VAL A 145 -7.94 -17.10 -20.95
N ALA A 146 -8.46 -16.46 -19.89
CA ALA A 146 -9.85 -16.01 -19.83
C ALA A 146 -10.23 -15.10 -21.01
N LYS A 147 -11.34 -15.45 -21.67
CA LYS A 147 -11.85 -14.74 -22.85
C LYS A 147 -12.78 -13.59 -22.47
N SER A 148 -13.53 -13.75 -21.39
CA SER A 148 -14.49 -12.77 -20.90
C SER A 148 -13.87 -11.83 -19.86
N GLU A 149 -14.25 -10.55 -19.92
CA GLU A 149 -13.90 -9.57 -18.89
C GLU A 149 -14.44 -9.97 -17.51
N SER A 150 -15.67 -10.49 -17.44
CA SER A 150 -16.29 -10.97 -16.20
C SER A 150 -15.46 -12.05 -15.52
N GLN A 151 -14.92 -13.01 -16.30
CA GLN A 151 -14.04 -14.06 -15.78
C GLN A 151 -12.72 -13.50 -15.24
N ARG A 152 -12.11 -12.55 -15.98
CA ARG A 152 -10.87 -11.89 -15.53
C ARG A 152 -11.08 -11.11 -14.23
N SER A 153 -12.22 -10.44 -14.10
CA SER A 153 -12.60 -9.70 -12.91
C SER A 153 -12.87 -10.60 -11.71
N LEU A 154 -13.54 -11.75 -11.91
CA LEU A 154 -13.74 -12.75 -10.86
C LEU A 154 -12.41 -13.30 -10.32
N LEU A 155 -11.49 -13.69 -11.20
CA LEU A 155 -10.18 -14.21 -10.80
C LEU A 155 -9.33 -13.14 -10.06
N LYS A 156 -9.42 -11.88 -10.49
CA LYS A 156 -8.81 -10.76 -9.75
C LYS A 156 -9.44 -10.62 -8.35
N LEU A 157 -10.76 -10.70 -8.26
CA LEU A 157 -11.48 -10.59 -6.98
C LEU A 157 -11.12 -11.75 -6.04
N MET A 158 -10.97 -12.98 -6.54
CA MET A 158 -10.55 -14.14 -5.75
C MET A 158 -9.18 -13.92 -5.10
N ASN A 159 -8.22 -13.37 -5.85
CA ASN A 159 -6.92 -12.99 -5.30
C ASN A 159 -7.04 -11.88 -4.25
N ASN A 160 -7.76 -10.80 -4.56
CA ASN A 160 -7.92 -9.65 -3.66
C ASN A 160 -8.69 -10.02 -2.39
N GLY A 161 -9.62 -10.97 -2.47
CA GLY A 161 -10.45 -11.44 -1.37
C GLY A 161 -9.64 -12.07 -0.24
N ILE A 162 -8.55 -12.79 -0.55
CA ILE A 162 -7.65 -13.37 0.46
C ILE A 162 -7.04 -12.27 1.32
N TYR A 163 -6.48 -11.25 0.66
CA TYR A 163 -5.90 -10.10 1.33
C TYR A 163 -6.93 -9.34 2.17
N GLY A 164 -8.09 -9.02 1.60
CA GLY A 164 -9.17 -8.35 2.33
C GLY A 164 -9.63 -9.15 3.55
N LYS A 165 -9.68 -10.49 3.44
CA LYS A 165 -10.04 -11.36 4.55
C LYS A 165 -8.99 -11.38 5.66
N SER A 166 -7.71 -11.29 5.32
CA SER A 166 -6.61 -11.27 6.31
C SER A 166 -6.64 -10.03 7.22
N LEU A 167 -7.11 -8.89 6.72
CA LEU A 167 -7.23 -7.63 7.46
C LEU A 167 -8.61 -7.41 8.09
N GLN A 168 -9.52 -8.39 8.02
CA GLN A 168 -10.85 -8.23 8.57
C GLN A 168 -10.80 -7.98 10.09
N ALA A 169 -11.29 -6.83 10.52
CA ALA A 169 -11.41 -6.48 11.94
C ALA A 169 -12.69 -7.07 12.54
N ASN A 170 -12.60 -8.26 13.15
CA ASN A 170 -13.75 -8.91 13.80
C ASN A 170 -14.39 -8.07 14.91
N LYS A 171 -13.65 -7.12 15.49
CA LYS A 171 -14.16 -6.16 16.49
C LYS A 171 -15.25 -5.24 15.94
N ASN A 172 -15.27 -5.03 14.62
CA ASN A 172 -16.23 -4.17 13.95
C ASN A 172 -17.51 -4.91 13.54
N ASN A 173 -17.60 -6.22 13.79
CA ASN A 173 -18.82 -6.98 13.54
C ASN A 173 -19.90 -6.54 14.53
N LEU A 174 -21.13 -6.37 14.05
CA LEU A 174 -22.29 -6.04 14.89
C LEU A 174 -23.25 -7.23 14.91
N ILE A 175 -23.82 -7.49 16.09
CA ILE A 175 -24.93 -8.43 16.24
C ILE A 175 -26.20 -7.66 15.99
N VAL A 176 -26.84 -7.95 14.87
CA VAL A 176 -28.10 -7.32 14.47
C VAL A 176 -29.26 -8.13 15.04
N LYS A 177 -30.16 -7.47 15.78
CA LYS A 177 -31.40 -8.06 16.28
C LYS A 177 -32.59 -7.26 15.80
N PHE A 178 -33.56 -7.97 15.24
CA PHE A 178 -34.85 -7.40 14.88
C PHE A 178 -35.82 -7.54 16.04
N CYS A 179 -36.55 -6.48 16.34
CA CYS A 179 -37.50 -6.38 17.44
C CYS A 179 -38.86 -5.94 16.91
N SER A 180 -39.88 -6.77 17.09
CA SER A 180 -41.26 -6.46 16.72
C SER A 180 -42.09 -5.87 17.87
N SER A 181 -41.47 -5.70 19.05
CA SER A 181 -42.11 -5.20 20.26
C SER A 181 -41.26 -4.12 20.91
N SER A 182 -41.94 -3.06 21.36
CA SER A 182 -41.31 -1.94 22.07
C SER A 182 -40.63 -2.36 23.38
N GLN A 183 -41.09 -3.45 24.02
CA GLN A 183 -40.46 -3.96 25.24
C GLN A 183 -39.14 -4.67 24.94
N GLN A 184 -39.08 -5.44 23.84
CA GLN A 184 -37.85 -6.10 23.39
C GLN A 184 -36.82 -5.06 22.96
N ALA A 185 -37.22 -4.06 22.18
CA ALA A 185 -36.36 -2.97 21.75
C ALA A 185 -35.78 -2.23 22.95
N ARG A 186 -36.61 -1.81 23.92
CA ARG A 186 -36.15 -1.13 25.14
C ARG A 186 -35.12 -1.93 25.94
N LYS A 187 -35.31 -3.25 26.06
CA LYS A 187 -34.35 -4.14 26.74
C LYS A 187 -33.00 -4.20 26.04
N LEU A 188 -32.97 -4.14 24.71
CA LEU A 188 -31.71 -4.19 23.95
C LEU A 188 -31.02 -2.82 23.91
N ILE A 189 -31.78 -1.74 23.78
CA ILE A 189 -31.28 -0.36 23.78
C ILE A 189 -30.65 -0.01 25.13
N SER A 190 -31.20 -0.52 26.23
CA SER A 190 -30.66 -0.28 27.58
C SER A 190 -29.34 -1.03 27.85
N MET A 191 -28.89 -1.91 26.95
CA MET A 191 -27.60 -2.57 27.13
C MET A 191 -26.46 -1.61 26.78
N ASN A 192 -25.40 -1.58 27.60
CA ASN A 192 -24.19 -0.78 27.32
C ASN A 192 -23.48 -1.11 25.99
N ARG A 193 -23.87 -2.21 25.34
CA ARG A 193 -23.35 -2.64 24.03
C ARG A 193 -24.23 -2.21 22.86
N CYS A 194 -25.32 -1.50 23.10
CA CYS A 194 -26.13 -0.94 22.02
C CYS A 194 -25.28 0.09 21.27
N ALA A 195 -24.89 -0.26 20.05
CA ALA A 195 -24.16 0.63 19.17
C ALA A 195 -25.12 1.59 18.47
N ASP A 196 -26.29 1.08 18.06
CA ASP A 196 -27.25 1.86 17.29
C ASP A 196 -28.65 1.22 17.32
N PHE A 197 -29.65 2.04 17.03
CA PHE A 197 -31.06 1.67 16.94
C PHE A 197 -31.70 2.33 15.73
N ILE A 198 -32.25 1.52 14.84
CA ILE A 198 -32.89 1.99 13.60
C ILE A 198 -34.34 1.47 13.58
N PRO A 199 -35.34 2.36 13.71
CA PRO A 199 -36.73 1.99 13.45
C PRO A 199 -36.90 1.76 11.94
N ILE A 200 -37.42 0.59 11.54
CA ILE A 200 -37.65 0.24 10.13
C ILE A 200 -39.10 0.54 9.76
N THR A 201 -40.03 0.10 10.59
CA THR A 201 -41.48 0.37 10.46
C THR A 201 -42.05 0.71 11.84
N GLU A 202 -43.34 1.03 11.91
CA GLU A 202 -44.05 1.27 13.18
C GLU A 202 -43.98 0.08 14.15
N THR A 203 -43.89 -1.14 13.61
CA THR A 203 -43.88 -2.37 14.40
C THR A 203 -42.52 -3.07 14.42
N LEU A 204 -41.59 -2.72 13.54
CA LEU A 204 -40.30 -3.38 13.41
C LEU A 204 -39.14 -2.40 13.62
N SER A 205 -38.22 -2.80 14.48
CA SER A 205 -36.99 -2.06 14.73
C SER A 205 -35.77 -2.98 14.68
N MET A 206 -34.64 -2.38 14.35
CA MET A 206 -33.34 -3.05 14.31
C MET A 206 -32.45 -2.46 15.40
N VAL A 207 -31.91 -3.32 16.26
CA VAL A 207 -30.94 -2.93 17.28
C VAL A 207 -29.60 -3.56 16.92
N MET A 208 -28.56 -2.75 16.83
CA MET A 208 -27.19 -3.18 16.56
C MET A 208 -26.41 -3.23 17.87
N LEU A 209 -25.89 -4.41 18.21
CA LEU A 209 -25.14 -4.63 19.45
C LEU A 209 -23.69 -4.95 19.14
N THR A 210 -22.75 -4.40 19.91
CA THR A 210 -21.35 -4.85 19.88
C THR A 210 -21.22 -6.25 20.50
N PRO A 211 -20.36 -7.11 19.95
CA PRO A 211 -20.18 -8.47 20.44
C PRO A 211 -19.52 -8.49 21.82
N LEU A 212 -19.97 -9.43 22.66
CA LEU A 212 -19.39 -9.67 23.99
C LEU A 212 -17.95 -10.19 23.95
N THR A 213 -17.73 -11.13 23.04
CA THR A 213 -16.47 -11.84 22.88
C THR A 213 -16.10 -11.75 21.41
N VAL A 214 -14.87 -11.32 21.14
CA VAL A 214 -14.33 -11.26 19.79
C VAL A 214 -13.27 -12.34 19.65
N LYS A 215 -13.51 -13.30 18.76
CA LYS A 215 -12.49 -14.29 18.36
C LYS A 215 -11.52 -13.62 17.39
N LEU A 216 -10.21 -13.67 17.66
CA LEU A 216 -9.17 -13.19 16.77
C LEU A 216 -8.68 -14.35 15.89
N ASP A 217 -9.42 -14.66 14.83
CA ASP A 217 -9.18 -15.81 13.93
C ASP A 217 -8.70 -15.38 12.54
N LYS A 218 -8.31 -14.10 12.38
CA LYS A 218 -7.86 -13.54 11.10
C LYS A 218 -6.33 -13.41 11.12
N PRO A 219 -5.63 -13.82 10.05
CA PRO A 219 -4.18 -13.73 9.97
C PRO A 219 -3.75 -12.29 9.64
N THR A 220 -3.99 -11.35 10.56
CA THR A 220 -3.71 -9.92 10.34
C THR A 220 -2.23 -9.64 10.07
N ILE A 221 -1.34 -10.43 10.66
CA ILE A 221 0.11 -10.39 10.44
C ILE A 221 0.44 -10.62 8.95
N THR A 222 -0.24 -11.57 8.31
CA THR A 222 -0.11 -11.83 6.87
C THR A 222 -0.57 -10.63 6.05
N GLY A 223 -1.72 -10.02 6.40
CA GLY A 223 -2.21 -8.82 5.72
C GLY A 223 -1.26 -7.63 5.82
N MET A 224 -0.66 -7.42 7.01
CA MET A 224 0.39 -6.42 7.22
C MET A 224 1.62 -6.72 6.36
N THR A 225 2.06 -7.98 6.31
CA THR A 225 3.21 -8.38 5.49
C THR A 225 2.95 -8.14 4.00
N VAL A 226 1.75 -8.43 3.51
CA VAL A 226 1.37 -8.12 2.12
C VAL A 226 1.51 -6.62 1.82
N LEU A 227 1.05 -5.75 2.74
CA LEU A 227 1.17 -4.30 2.57
C LEU A 227 2.63 -3.83 2.55
N ASP A 228 3.45 -4.32 3.46
CA ASP A 228 4.86 -3.93 3.53
C ASP A 228 5.65 -4.38 2.29
N LEU A 229 5.43 -5.61 1.83
CA LEU A 229 6.04 -6.09 0.59
C LEU A 229 5.55 -5.32 -0.64
N ALA A 230 4.26 -4.94 -0.68
CA ALA A 230 3.74 -4.12 -1.76
C ALA A 230 4.42 -2.74 -1.81
N LYS A 231 4.64 -2.09 -0.65
CA LYS A 231 5.41 -0.84 -0.57
C LYS A 231 6.83 -1.03 -1.09
N VAL A 232 7.53 -2.08 -0.66
CA VAL A 232 8.90 -2.36 -1.12
C VAL A 232 8.95 -2.53 -2.64
N ILE A 233 8.01 -3.28 -3.21
CA ILE A 233 7.90 -3.45 -4.68
C ILE A 233 7.66 -2.11 -5.36
N PHE A 234 6.75 -1.29 -4.82
CA PHE A 234 6.44 0.03 -5.39
C PHE A 234 7.65 0.97 -5.36
N TYR A 235 8.29 1.12 -4.19
CA TYR A 235 9.48 1.95 -4.04
C TYR A 235 10.65 1.43 -4.89
N THR A 236 10.86 0.13 -4.96
CA THR A 236 11.87 -0.49 -5.85
C THR A 236 11.62 -0.11 -7.30
N ASN A 237 10.37 -0.21 -7.75
CA ASN A 237 9.98 0.17 -9.10
C ASN A 237 10.18 1.66 -9.39
N TYR A 238 9.95 2.52 -8.40
CA TYR A 238 10.15 3.95 -8.56
C TYR A 238 11.63 4.34 -8.48
N TYR A 239 12.27 4.12 -7.33
CA TYR A 239 13.62 4.61 -7.03
C TYR A 239 14.74 3.84 -7.71
N GLN A 240 14.58 2.54 -7.97
CA GLN A 240 15.64 1.73 -8.57
C GLN A 240 15.42 1.49 -10.07
N ARG A 241 14.23 1.79 -10.62
CA ARG A 241 13.94 1.60 -12.06
C ARG A 241 13.59 2.90 -12.77
N LEU A 242 12.59 3.67 -12.31
CA LEU A 242 12.21 4.91 -12.99
C LEU A 242 13.18 6.08 -12.72
N LYS A 243 13.56 6.29 -11.46
CA LYS A 243 14.46 7.40 -11.09
C LYS A 243 15.81 7.35 -11.83
N PRO A 244 16.47 6.19 -12.04
CA PRO A 244 17.69 6.13 -12.83
C PRO A 244 17.52 6.43 -14.32
N ILE A 245 16.34 6.20 -14.89
CA ILE A 245 16.05 6.48 -16.32
C ILE A 245 15.87 7.98 -16.54
N PHE A 246 15.09 8.62 -15.68
CA PHE A 246 14.70 10.02 -15.87
C PHE A 246 15.55 11.01 -15.06
N GLY A 247 16.24 10.54 -14.02
CA GLY A 247 17.01 11.38 -13.10
C GLY A 247 16.11 12.43 -12.44
N ASP A 248 16.56 13.69 -12.45
CA ASP A 248 15.79 14.81 -11.90
C ASP A 248 14.61 15.23 -12.78
N ARG A 249 14.46 14.64 -13.98
CA ARG A 249 13.34 14.97 -14.88
C ARG A 249 12.01 14.43 -14.37
N ILE A 250 12.01 13.38 -13.55
CA ILE A 250 10.80 12.79 -12.99
C ILE A 250 10.50 13.34 -11.60
N THR A 251 9.25 13.76 -11.42
CA THR A 251 8.67 14.15 -10.13
C THR A 251 7.37 13.39 -9.94
N ASN A 252 7.28 12.64 -8.86
CA ASN A 252 6.04 11.99 -8.48
C ASN A 252 5.07 13.01 -7.85
N LEU A 253 3.82 13.01 -8.31
CA LEU A 253 2.79 13.93 -7.82
C LEU A 253 1.80 13.25 -6.89
N TYR A 254 1.45 12.01 -7.21
CA TYR A 254 0.40 11.30 -6.51
C TYR A 254 0.60 9.80 -6.62
N VAL A 255 0.25 9.08 -5.57
CA VAL A 255 0.26 7.62 -5.51
C VAL A 255 -1.08 7.14 -5.01
N ASP A 256 -1.64 6.17 -5.70
CA ASP A 256 -2.74 5.37 -5.19
C ASP A 256 -2.42 3.89 -5.33
N THR A 257 -2.09 3.27 -4.20
CA THR A 257 -1.92 1.82 -3.99
C THR A 257 -0.90 1.14 -4.93
N ASP A 258 -1.26 0.95 -6.19
CA ASP A 258 -0.48 0.30 -7.25
C ASP A 258 -0.26 1.19 -8.49
N SER A 259 -0.65 2.46 -8.40
CA SER A 259 -0.53 3.47 -9.47
C SER A 259 0.18 4.72 -8.99
N SER A 260 0.87 5.39 -9.91
CA SER A 260 1.54 6.68 -9.66
C SER A 260 1.26 7.65 -10.80
N LEU A 261 0.97 8.90 -10.45
CA LEU A 261 0.97 10.01 -11.38
C LEU A 261 2.30 10.75 -11.23
N SER A 262 3.06 10.86 -12.31
CA SER A 262 4.35 11.54 -12.33
C SER A 262 4.41 12.52 -13.50
N ILE A 263 5.07 13.65 -13.27
CA ILE A 263 5.48 14.57 -14.34
C ILE A 263 6.89 14.19 -14.75
N ILE A 264 7.12 14.12 -16.06
CA ILE A 264 8.45 13.91 -16.65
C ILE A 264 8.75 15.10 -17.56
N ARG A 265 9.82 15.83 -17.25
CA ARG A 265 10.34 16.91 -18.09
C ARG A 265 11.11 16.29 -19.26
N ASP A 266 10.71 16.57 -20.49
CA ASP A 266 11.36 15.98 -21.68
C ASP A 266 11.87 17.04 -22.67
N PRO A 267 12.91 17.83 -22.31
CA PRO A 267 13.39 18.94 -23.14
C PRO A 267 13.98 18.51 -24.50
N HIS A 268 14.29 17.22 -24.66
CA HIS A 268 14.92 16.68 -25.86
C HIS A 268 14.02 15.70 -26.63
N ASN A 269 12.74 15.60 -26.27
CA ASN A 269 11.81 14.63 -26.87
C ASN A 269 12.36 13.18 -26.85
N ALA A 270 13.05 12.83 -25.77
CA ALA A 270 13.77 11.56 -25.60
C ALA A 270 12.98 10.51 -24.81
N PHE A 271 11.82 10.87 -24.25
CA PHE A 271 10.99 10.00 -23.39
C PHE A 271 10.82 8.58 -23.96
N TRP A 272 10.40 8.46 -25.22
CA TRP A 272 10.21 7.16 -25.84
C TRP A 272 11.51 6.40 -26.10
N ASN A 273 12.62 7.10 -26.33
CA ASN A 273 13.93 6.45 -26.50
C ASN A 273 14.38 5.86 -25.16
N ASP A 274 14.24 6.62 -24.06
CA ASP A 274 14.62 6.20 -22.71
C ASP A 274 13.81 4.97 -22.25
N ILE A 275 12.51 5.00 -22.52
CA ILE A 275 11.59 3.92 -22.16
C ILE A 275 11.85 2.65 -22.98
N VAL A 276 12.07 2.78 -24.29
CA VAL A 276 12.35 1.62 -25.16
C VAL A 276 13.73 1.02 -24.87
N ALA A 277 14.72 1.85 -24.56
CA ALA A 277 16.03 1.40 -24.07
C ALA A 277 15.90 0.61 -22.76
N SER A 278 14.92 0.96 -21.94
CA SER A 278 14.62 0.32 -20.65
C SER A 278 13.40 -0.61 -20.68
N ARG A 279 13.07 -1.16 -21.86
CA ARG A 279 11.83 -1.92 -22.10
C ARG A 279 11.58 -3.06 -21.12
N GLN A 280 12.61 -3.66 -20.53
CA GLN A 280 12.50 -4.72 -19.52
C GLN A 280 11.70 -4.31 -18.27
N PHE A 281 11.48 -3.01 -18.06
CA PHE A 281 10.70 -2.49 -16.94
C PHE A 281 9.27 -2.06 -17.30
N PHE A 282 8.89 -2.13 -18.59
CA PHE A 282 7.64 -1.60 -19.11
C PHE A 282 6.81 -2.65 -19.89
N ASP A 283 5.49 -2.57 -19.75
CA ASP A 283 4.51 -3.32 -20.53
C ASP A 283 3.80 -2.35 -21.49
N PHE A 284 4.09 -2.49 -22.79
CA PHE A 284 3.55 -1.65 -23.87
C PHE A 284 2.20 -2.11 -24.41
N SER A 285 1.61 -3.18 -23.85
CA SER A 285 0.40 -3.80 -24.42
C SER A 285 -0.85 -2.93 -24.37
N LYS A 286 -0.84 -1.88 -23.54
CA LYS A 286 -1.91 -0.87 -23.41
C LYS A 286 -1.80 0.26 -24.43
N ILE A 287 -0.65 0.45 -25.07
CA ILE A 287 -0.46 1.51 -26.06
C ILE A 287 -1.25 1.15 -27.34
N PRO A 288 -1.97 2.12 -27.94
CA PRO A 288 -2.67 1.92 -29.21
C PRO A 288 -1.75 1.37 -30.30
N THR A 289 -2.20 0.38 -31.07
CA THR A 289 -1.41 -0.21 -32.17
C THR A 289 -1.04 0.80 -33.26
N THR A 290 -1.80 1.88 -33.39
CA THR A 290 -1.57 2.99 -34.31
C THR A 290 -0.48 3.97 -33.83
N HIS A 291 0.02 3.82 -32.60
CA HIS A 291 1.00 4.74 -32.04
C HIS A 291 2.35 4.64 -32.78
N GLY A 292 2.92 5.78 -33.16
CA GLY A 292 4.12 5.87 -34.01
C GLY A 292 5.38 5.19 -33.45
N ILE A 293 5.41 4.88 -32.15
CA ILE A 293 6.53 4.15 -31.52
C ILE A 293 6.76 2.78 -32.16
N PHE A 294 5.70 2.08 -32.54
CA PHE A 294 5.82 0.72 -33.10
C PHE A 294 6.35 0.74 -34.53
N GLN A 295 6.15 1.85 -35.24
CA GLN A 295 6.78 2.08 -36.54
C GLN A 295 8.24 2.49 -36.38
N LYS A 296 8.53 3.40 -35.44
CA LYS A 296 9.89 3.89 -35.14
C LYS A 296 10.83 2.77 -34.67
N TYR A 297 10.32 1.82 -33.88
CA TYR A 297 11.09 0.73 -33.27
C TYR A 297 10.77 -0.65 -33.88
N ASN A 298 10.44 -0.70 -35.17
CA ASN A 298 10.06 -1.93 -35.87
C ASN A 298 11.17 -3.01 -35.91
N HIS A 299 12.43 -2.62 -35.67
CA HIS A 299 13.58 -3.52 -35.60
C HIS A 299 13.58 -4.37 -34.31
N ILE A 300 12.78 -4.00 -33.30
CA ILE A 300 12.63 -4.78 -32.05
C ILE A 300 11.45 -5.75 -32.24
N PRO A 301 11.71 -7.07 -32.27
CA PRO A 301 10.64 -8.06 -32.45
C PRO A 301 9.64 -8.01 -31.29
N ASP A 302 8.35 -7.98 -31.64
CA ASP A 302 7.23 -8.05 -30.69
C ASP A 302 7.28 -7.06 -29.50
N LEU A 303 7.88 -5.88 -29.69
CA LEU A 303 8.01 -4.82 -28.67
C LEU A 303 6.69 -4.58 -27.90
N ARG A 304 5.55 -4.70 -28.58
CA ARG A 304 4.24 -4.48 -27.97
C ARG A 304 3.84 -5.58 -26.98
N ASN A 305 4.09 -6.84 -27.31
CA ASN A 305 3.57 -7.97 -26.52
C ASN A 305 4.63 -8.73 -25.74
N GLU A 306 5.93 -8.45 -25.93
CA GLU A 306 7.06 -9.05 -25.21
C GLU A 306 6.80 -9.14 -23.70
N ASN A 307 6.31 -8.04 -23.11
CA ASN A 307 6.09 -7.89 -21.68
C ASN A 307 4.61 -7.96 -21.24
N LYS A 308 3.71 -8.37 -22.15
CA LYS A 308 2.26 -8.32 -21.92
C LYS A 308 1.84 -9.18 -20.72
N GLY A 309 1.36 -8.53 -19.67
CA GLY A 309 0.81 -9.22 -18.50
C GLY A 309 1.87 -9.85 -17.59
N VAL A 310 3.15 -9.49 -17.77
CA VAL A 310 4.21 -9.79 -16.81
C VAL A 310 3.97 -8.97 -15.54
N SER A 311 4.13 -9.60 -14.37
CA SER A 311 3.85 -8.96 -13.09
C SER A 311 5.00 -8.03 -12.67
N GLY A 312 4.66 -6.86 -12.11
CA GLY A 312 5.65 -5.92 -11.57
C GLY A 312 6.33 -5.00 -12.61
N LEU A 313 5.78 -4.92 -13.83
CA LEU A 313 6.20 -3.97 -14.86
C LEU A 313 5.25 -2.77 -14.91
N TRP A 314 5.78 -1.61 -15.29
CA TRP A 314 5.02 -0.38 -15.46
C TRP A 314 4.15 -0.42 -16.72
N LYS A 315 2.89 -0.03 -16.57
CA LYS A 315 1.96 0.16 -17.68
C LYS A 315 1.67 1.64 -17.83
N ILE A 316 1.78 2.15 -19.04
CA ILE A 316 1.37 3.51 -19.37
C ILE A 316 -0.14 3.45 -19.66
N GLU A 317 -0.96 3.91 -18.71
CA GLU A 317 -2.43 3.93 -18.86
C GLU A 317 -2.91 5.22 -19.55
N SER A 318 -2.30 6.37 -19.25
CA SER A 318 -2.57 7.66 -19.89
C SER A 318 -1.29 8.49 -20.02
N MET A 319 -1.23 9.34 -21.05
CA MET A 319 -0.13 10.27 -21.26
C MET A 319 -0.70 11.55 -21.85
N ASP A 320 -0.54 12.66 -21.13
CA ASP A 320 -0.89 13.99 -21.60
C ASP A 320 0.39 14.80 -21.80
N ILE A 321 0.51 15.47 -22.95
CA ILE A 321 1.63 16.35 -23.26
C ILE A 321 1.18 17.78 -22.97
N ALA A 322 1.84 18.44 -22.02
CA ALA A 322 1.64 19.86 -21.75
C ALA A 322 2.90 20.63 -22.17
N GLU A 323 2.77 21.53 -23.14
CA GLU A 323 3.84 22.47 -23.49
C GLU A 323 3.77 23.66 -22.54
N LEU A 324 4.75 23.75 -21.62
CA LEU A 324 4.95 24.92 -20.79
C LEU A 324 5.89 25.88 -21.54
N VAL A 325 5.31 26.82 -22.29
CA VAL A 325 6.06 27.95 -22.86
C VAL A 325 6.19 29.00 -21.78
N THR A 326 7.43 29.27 -21.35
CA THR A 326 7.73 30.48 -20.57
C THR A 326 7.77 31.66 -21.54
N ILE A 327 6.93 32.67 -21.30
CA ILE A 327 6.97 33.96 -22.02
C ILE A 327 8.13 34.78 -21.45
#